data_AF-A0A1I5ML64-F1
#
_entry.id   AF-A0A1I5ML64-F1
#
_cell.length_a   1.000
_cell.length_b   1.000
_cell.length_c   1.000
_cell.angle_alpha   90.00
_cell.angle_beta   90.00
_cell.angle_gamma   90.00
#
_symmetry.space_group_name_H-M   'P 1'
#
loop_
_entity.id
_entity.type
_entity.pdbx_description
1 polymer ?
#
loop_
_entity_poly.entity_id
_entity_poly.type
_entity_poly.pdbx_seq_one_letter_code
_entity_poly.pdbx_strand_id
1 'polypeptide(L)'
;MTDTYLSAARDLVIEGMRESQVALSSELEYHLASTLAHYMHRPIAPDRLTLRLMDAAQRRARKGESRRIGDECLISCAFFAARLTRQGGSIVHYAGLGQSAYEIAGMPDVAHGFPDMLDVLQASSPHVEERPLPSRDGEAEQEPRILLLAPRFRH
;
A
#
# COMPACT_ATOMS: atom_id res chain seq x y z
N MET A 1 20.26 7.05 -7.76
CA MET A 1 18.92 7.46 -7.24
C MET A 1 18.06 6.25 -6.91
N THR A 2 18.00 5.23 -7.75
CA THR A 2 17.32 3.94 -7.46
C THR A 2 17.83 3.25 -6.20
N ASP A 3 19.15 3.33 -5.93
CA ASP A 3 19.77 2.71 -4.75
C ASP A 3 19.34 3.34 -3.42
N THR A 4 19.05 4.65 -3.41
CA THR A 4 18.66 5.38 -2.19
C THR A 4 17.27 4.93 -1.70
N TYR A 5 16.31 4.79 -2.62
CA TYR A 5 14.97 4.32 -2.27
C TYR A 5 14.97 2.85 -1.89
N LEU A 6 15.82 2.03 -2.52
CA LEU A 6 15.93 0.63 -2.14
C LEU A 6 16.47 0.45 -0.72
N SER A 7 17.48 1.24 -0.32
CA SER A 7 17.98 1.22 1.06
C SER A 7 16.89 1.61 2.06
N ALA A 8 16.21 2.73 1.83
CA ALA A 8 15.13 3.19 2.71
C ALA A 8 13.97 2.19 2.77
N ALA A 9 13.62 1.57 1.63
CA ALA A 9 12.58 0.54 1.59
C ALA A 9 12.99 -0.73 2.35
N ARG A 10 14.27 -1.13 2.29
CA ARG A 10 14.78 -2.25 3.09
C ARG A 10 14.70 -1.95 4.58
N ASP A 11 15.09 -0.75 5.00
CA ASP A 11 15.02 -0.35 6.41
C ASP A 11 13.57 -0.44 6.93
N LEU A 12 12.59 0.02 6.14
CA LEU A 12 11.17 -0.13 6.47
C LEU A 12 10.71 -1.59 6.54
N VAL A 13 11.16 -2.44 5.62
CA VAL A 13 10.81 -3.86 5.62
C VAL A 13 11.41 -4.57 6.85
N ILE A 14 12.66 -4.28 7.20
CA ILE A 14 13.33 -4.83 8.39
C ILE A 14 12.59 -4.41 9.66
N GLU A 15 12.22 -3.13 9.76
CA GLU A 15 11.43 -2.65 10.90
C GLU A 15 10.05 -3.31 10.93
N GLY A 16 9.38 -3.44 9.78
CA GLY A 16 8.10 -4.14 9.67
C GLY A 16 8.18 -5.60 10.12
N MET A 17 9.23 -6.33 9.72
CA MET A 17 9.48 -7.72 10.15
C MET A 17 9.70 -7.81 11.66
N ARG A 18 10.39 -6.82 12.23
CA ARG A 18 10.62 -6.74 13.67
C ARG A 18 9.32 -6.45 14.43
N GLU A 19 8.52 -5.49 13.98
CA GLU A 19 7.29 -5.09 14.68
C GLU A 19 6.16 -6.12 14.51
N SER A 20 6.05 -6.77 13.34
CA SER A 20 5.06 -7.84 13.11
C SER A 20 5.48 -9.20 13.66
N GLN A 21 6.75 -9.37 14.02
CA GLN A 21 7.36 -10.68 14.37
C GLN A 21 7.28 -11.71 13.22
N VAL A 22 7.16 -11.24 11.97
CA VAL A 22 7.17 -12.09 10.77
C VAL A 22 8.56 -12.14 10.17
N ALA A 23 9.09 -13.35 10.00
CA ALA A 23 10.39 -13.58 9.35
C ALA A 23 10.19 -13.94 7.87
N LEU A 24 10.34 -12.95 6.98
CA LEU A 24 10.35 -13.18 5.54
C LEU A 24 11.62 -13.93 5.10
N SER A 25 11.49 -14.74 4.05
CA SER A 25 12.68 -15.26 3.34
C SER A 25 13.42 -14.12 2.64
N SER A 26 14.71 -14.31 2.35
CA SER A 26 15.51 -13.29 1.66
C SER A 26 14.95 -12.89 0.29
N GLU A 27 14.26 -13.81 -0.40
CA GLU A 27 13.60 -13.53 -1.69
C GLU A 27 12.36 -12.65 -1.50
N LEU A 28 11.53 -12.96 -0.50
CA LEU A 28 10.34 -12.16 -0.17
C LEU A 28 10.72 -10.78 0.34
N GLU A 29 11.72 -10.69 1.23
CA GLU A 29 12.27 -9.42 1.71
C GLU A 29 12.77 -8.56 0.54
N TYR A 30 13.56 -9.15 -0.38
CA TYR A 30 14.07 -8.44 -1.54
C TYR A 30 12.95 -7.98 -2.48
N HIS A 31 11.97 -8.85 -2.76
CA HIS A 31 10.80 -8.50 -3.57
C HIS A 31 10.03 -7.35 -2.93
N LEU A 32 9.74 -7.44 -1.62
CA LEU A 32 8.98 -6.45 -0.89
C LEU A 32 9.68 -5.08 -0.87
N ALA A 33 10.98 -5.06 -0.56
CA ALA A 33 11.76 -3.83 -0.57
C ALA A 33 11.84 -3.21 -1.98
N SER A 34 11.99 -4.04 -3.02
CA SER A 34 12.00 -3.57 -4.41
C SER A 34 10.64 -2.98 -4.83
N THR A 35 9.55 -3.63 -4.44
CA THR A 35 8.19 -3.17 -4.70
C THR A 35 7.90 -1.86 -3.96
N LEU A 36 8.27 -1.76 -2.68
CA LEU A 36 8.09 -0.54 -1.90
C LEU A 36 8.91 0.62 -2.47
N ALA A 37 10.19 0.41 -2.81
CA ALA A 37 11.02 1.41 -3.48
C ALA A 37 10.43 1.85 -4.84
N HIS A 38 9.76 0.93 -5.55
CA HIS A 38 9.07 1.27 -6.79
C HIS A 38 7.91 2.24 -6.56
N TYR A 39 7.16 2.12 -5.47
CA TYR A 39 6.00 2.95 -5.20
C TYR A 39 6.27 4.18 -4.34
N MET A 40 7.45 4.28 -3.71
CA MET A 40 7.93 5.54 -3.13
C MET A 40 8.10 6.66 -4.17
N HIS A 41 8.32 6.33 -5.43
CA HIS A 41 8.56 7.30 -6.51
C HIS A 41 7.44 7.38 -7.55
N ARG A 42 6.40 6.54 -7.44
CA ARG A 42 5.28 6.50 -8.39
C ARG A 42 3.93 6.52 -7.67
N PRO A 43 3.02 7.43 -8.05
CA PRO A 43 1.68 7.43 -7.49
C PRO A 43 0.94 6.16 -7.88
N ILE A 44 0.24 5.57 -6.91
CA ILE A 44 -0.63 4.41 -7.11
C ILE A 44 -2.03 4.88 -7.47
N ALA A 45 -2.62 4.23 -8.46
CA ALA A 45 -4.05 4.32 -8.75
C ALA A 45 -4.71 3.02 -8.27
N PRO A 46 -5.19 2.94 -7.01
CA PRO A 46 -5.80 1.72 -6.47
C PRO A 46 -7.16 1.39 -7.09
N ASP A 47 -7.65 2.25 -7.99
CA ASP A 47 -8.97 2.14 -8.58
C ASP A 47 -9.00 1.01 -9.63
N ARG A 48 -10.09 0.22 -9.62
CA ARG A 48 -10.40 -0.83 -10.61
C ARG A 48 -9.42 -2.02 -10.68
N LEU A 49 -8.68 -2.32 -9.61
CA LEU A 49 -7.73 -3.46 -9.57
C LEU A 49 -8.38 -4.79 -10.00
N THR A 50 -9.58 -5.10 -9.50
CA THR A 50 -10.32 -6.32 -9.86
C THR A 50 -10.58 -6.39 -11.37
N LEU A 51 -11.08 -5.29 -11.97
CA LEU A 51 -11.36 -5.23 -13.41
C LEU A 51 -10.07 -5.36 -14.23
N ARG A 52 -8.98 -4.73 -13.78
CA ARG A 52 -7.68 -4.82 -14.44
C ARG A 52 -7.14 -6.24 -14.45
N LEU A 53 -7.28 -6.99 -13.35
CA LEU A 53 -6.85 -8.40 -13.35
C LEU A 53 -7.73 -9.26 -14.26
N MET A 54 -9.06 -9.09 -14.20
CA MET A 54 -9.97 -9.84 -15.08
C MET A 54 -9.68 -9.57 -16.55
N ASP A 55 -9.49 -8.31 -16.93
CA ASP A 55 -9.16 -7.89 -18.29
C ASP A 55 -7.78 -8.43 -18.72
N ALA A 56 -6.78 -8.37 -17.83
CA ALA A 56 -5.47 -8.98 -18.07
C ALA A 56 -5.56 -10.50 -18.28
N ALA A 57 -6.35 -11.19 -17.46
CA ALA A 57 -6.57 -12.64 -17.60
C ALA A 57 -7.28 -12.98 -18.92
N GLN A 58 -8.34 -12.24 -19.27
CA GLN A 58 -9.07 -12.41 -20.53
C GLN A 58 -8.16 -12.21 -21.75
N ARG A 59 -7.30 -11.19 -21.71
CA ARG A 59 -6.34 -10.88 -22.79
C ARG A 59 -5.09 -11.77 -22.78
N ARG A 60 -5.00 -12.76 -21.88
CA ARG A 60 -3.77 -13.56 -21.63
C ARG A 60 -2.53 -12.67 -21.53
N ALA A 61 -2.64 -11.63 -20.71
CA ALA A 61 -1.63 -10.61 -20.53
C ALA A 61 -0.27 -11.22 -20.16
N ARG A 62 0.79 -10.45 -20.45
CA ARG A 62 2.16 -10.83 -20.09
C ARG A 62 2.27 -10.94 -18.58
N LYS A 63 3.08 -11.89 -18.10
CA LYS A 63 3.40 -12.09 -16.66
C LYS A 63 3.74 -10.79 -15.91
N GLY A 64 4.39 -9.83 -16.58
CA GLY A 64 4.72 -8.52 -16.00
C GLY A 64 3.53 -7.57 -15.75
N GLU A 65 2.40 -7.74 -16.43
CA GLU A 65 1.17 -7.01 -16.11
C GLU A 65 0.51 -7.58 -14.85
N SER A 66 0.39 -8.91 -14.76
CA SER A 66 -0.15 -9.58 -13.57
C SER A 66 0.71 -9.33 -12.33
N ARG A 67 2.06 -9.39 -12.46
CA ARG A 67 2.96 -9.02 -11.36
C ARG A 67 2.68 -7.60 -10.85
N ARG A 68 2.57 -6.62 -11.76
CA ARG A 68 2.29 -5.22 -11.37
C ARG A 68 0.95 -5.09 -10.64
N ILE A 69 -0.08 -5.82 -11.08
CA ILE A 69 -1.36 -5.84 -10.36
C ILE A 69 -1.20 -6.44 -8.96
N GLY A 70 -0.41 -7.50 -8.81
CA GLY A 70 -0.06 -8.08 -7.50
C GLY A 70 0.66 -7.08 -6.58
N ASP A 71 1.66 -6.38 -7.12
CA ASP A 71 2.41 -5.35 -6.41
C ASP A 71 1.48 -4.19 -5.97
N GLU A 72 0.60 -3.72 -6.85
CA GLU A 72 -0.37 -2.66 -6.54
C GLU A 72 -1.40 -3.12 -5.50
N CYS A 73 -1.86 -4.37 -5.53
CA CYS A 73 -2.74 -4.93 -4.51
C CYS A 73 -2.06 -4.92 -3.14
N LEU A 74 -0.81 -5.36 -3.08
CA LEU A 74 -0.03 -5.40 -1.84
C LEU A 74 0.10 -4.00 -1.21
N ILE A 75 0.56 -3.02 -1.99
CA ILE A 75 0.74 -1.66 -1.48
C ILE A 75 -0.60 -0.97 -1.18
N SER A 76 -1.64 -1.22 -1.99
CA SER A 76 -2.98 -0.67 -1.74
C SER A 76 -3.60 -1.21 -0.46
N CYS A 77 -3.46 -2.51 -0.20
CA CYS A 77 -3.93 -3.13 1.05
C CYS A 77 -3.17 -2.61 2.28
N ALA A 78 -1.88 -2.35 2.15
CA ALA A 78 -1.06 -1.86 3.26
C ALA A 78 -1.32 -0.38 3.61
N PHE A 79 -1.37 0.50 2.60
CA PHE A 79 -1.33 1.95 2.83
C PHE A 79 -2.59 2.72 2.40
N PHE A 80 -3.50 2.09 1.65
CA PHE A 80 -4.67 2.77 1.06
C PHE A 80 -5.98 2.00 1.29
N ALA A 81 -6.06 1.26 2.39
CA ALA A 81 -7.17 0.37 2.74
C ALA A 81 -8.56 1.05 2.68
N ALA A 82 -8.68 2.27 3.23
CA ALA A 82 -9.94 3.01 3.22
C ALA A 82 -10.38 3.40 1.80
N ARG A 83 -9.45 3.90 0.98
CA ARG A 83 -9.74 4.23 -0.42
C ARG A 83 -10.10 2.98 -1.23
N LEU A 84 -9.39 1.88 -1.00
CA LEU A 84 -9.56 0.61 -1.72
C LEU A 84 -10.93 -0.03 -1.45
N THR A 85 -11.43 0.08 -0.22
CA THR A 85 -12.70 -0.55 0.21
C THR A 85 -13.93 0.34 -0.01
N ARG A 86 -13.75 1.63 -0.31
CA ARG A 86 -14.84 2.63 -0.47
C ARG A 86 -15.96 2.22 -1.46
N GLN A 87 -15.66 1.41 -2.47
CA GLN A 87 -16.61 1.00 -3.51
C GLN A 87 -17.19 -0.42 -3.31
N GLY A 88 -17.09 -1.00 -2.10
CA GLY A 88 -17.76 -2.27 -1.77
C GLY A 88 -16.91 -3.53 -1.87
N GLY A 89 -15.59 -3.41 -1.70
CA GLY A 89 -14.66 -4.55 -1.56
C GLY A 89 -14.10 -4.65 -0.13
N SER A 90 -13.46 -5.77 0.20
CA SER A 90 -12.75 -5.97 1.48
C SER A 90 -11.25 -6.10 1.25
N ILE A 91 -10.44 -5.83 2.28
CA ILE A 91 -8.98 -6.06 2.21
C ILE A 91 -8.68 -7.53 1.88
N VAL A 92 -9.45 -8.47 2.43
CA VAL A 92 -9.35 -9.90 2.13
C VAL A 92 -9.57 -10.19 0.64
N HIS A 93 -10.57 -9.56 0.01
CA HIS A 93 -10.83 -9.69 -1.42
C HIS A 93 -9.63 -9.23 -2.26
N TYR A 94 -9.08 -8.05 -1.95
CA TYR A 94 -7.95 -7.52 -2.70
C TYR A 94 -6.62 -8.22 -2.40
N ALA A 95 -6.44 -8.77 -1.20
CA ALA A 95 -5.33 -9.66 -0.89
C ALA A 95 -5.40 -10.94 -1.75
N GLY A 96 -6.56 -11.60 -1.79
CA GLY A 96 -6.77 -12.78 -2.66
C GLY A 96 -6.59 -12.47 -4.15
N LEU A 97 -6.98 -11.26 -4.58
CA LEU A 97 -6.72 -10.76 -5.93
C LEU A 97 -5.22 -10.64 -6.21
N GLY A 98 -4.46 -10.06 -5.27
CA GLY A 98 -3.00 -9.93 -5.36
C GLY A 98 -2.29 -11.29 -5.43
N GLN A 99 -2.69 -12.24 -4.58
CA GLN A 99 -2.19 -13.62 -4.60
C GLN A 99 -2.41 -14.27 -5.97
N SER A 100 -3.65 -14.19 -6.48
CA SER A 100 -4.00 -14.72 -7.81
C SER A 100 -3.16 -14.08 -8.93
N ALA A 101 -2.89 -12.78 -8.82
CA ALA A 101 -2.09 -12.06 -9.81
C ALA A 101 -0.62 -12.53 -9.81
N TYR A 102 -0.04 -12.82 -8.65
CA TYR A 102 1.31 -13.41 -8.55
C TYR A 102 1.36 -14.85 -9.05
N GLU A 103 0.34 -15.68 -8.77
CA GLU A 103 0.23 -17.03 -9.34
C GLU A 103 0.21 -16.98 -10.88
N ILE A 104 -0.61 -16.11 -11.46
CA ILE A 104 -0.67 -15.92 -12.92
C ILE A 104 0.67 -15.41 -13.48
N ALA A 105 1.38 -14.59 -12.70
CA ALA A 105 2.72 -14.13 -13.06
C ALA A 105 3.78 -15.24 -12.99
N GLY A 106 3.46 -16.41 -12.42
CA GLY A 106 4.39 -17.51 -12.18
C GLY A 106 5.33 -17.23 -11.01
N MET A 107 4.82 -16.60 -9.95
CA MET A 107 5.54 -16.25 -8.73
C MET A 107 4.84 -16.89 -7.51
N PRO A 108 4.75 -18.23 -7.43
CA PRO A 108 3.97 -18.91 -6.40
C PRO A 108 4.48 -18.64 -4.97
N ASP A 109 5.79 -18.51 -4.77
CA ASP A 109 6.37 -18.22 -3.45
C ASP A 109 5.94 -16.83 -2.96
N VAL A 110 5.88 -15.84 -3.87
CA VAL A 110 5.40 -14.49 -3.57
C VAL A 110 3.89 -14.47 -3.35
N ALA A 111 3.14 -15.30 -4.09
CA ALA A 111 1.70 -15.46 -3.86
C ALA A 111 1.40 -16.07 -2.48
N HIS A 112 2.15 -17.10 -2.09
CA HIS A 112 2.00 -17.75 -0.79
C HIS A 112 2.41 -16.80 0.35
N GLY A 113 3.53 -16.10 0.20
CA GLY A 113 4.04 -15.13 1.17
C GLY A 113 3.30 -13.78 1.19
N PHE A 114 2.22 -13.61 0.42
CA PHE A 114 1.47 -12.35 0.38
C PHE A 114 0.96 -11.88 1.75
N PRO A 115 0.32 -12.73 2.58
CA PRO A 115 -0.16 -12.29 3.89
C PRO A 115 0.98 -11.81 4.79
N ASP A 116 2.07 -12.57 4.84
CA ASP A 116 3.27 -12.23 5.61
C ASP A 116 3.87 -10.89 5.16
N MET A 117 3.99 -10.66 3.85
CA MET A 117 4.46 -9.39 3.31
C MET A 117 3.50 -8.23 3.63
N LEU A 118 2.18 -8.48 3.63
CA LEU A 118 1.19 -7.47 3.99
C LEU A 118 1.29 -7.09 5.47
N ASP A 119 1.43 -8.07 6.35
CA ASP A 119 1.58 -7.85 7.80
C ASP A 119 2.85 -7.04 8.09
N VAL A 120 3.97 -7.38 7.45
CA VAL A 120 5.22 -6.60 7.52
C VAL A 120 5.01 -5.15 7.09
N LEU A 121 4.35 -4.89 5.97
CA LEU A 121 4.12 -3.53 5.50
C LEU A 121 3.19 -2.75 6.45
N GLN A 122 2.12 -3.37 6.94
CA GLN A 122 1.19 -2.73 7.86
C GLN A 122 1.87 -2.38 9.20
N ALA A 123 2.76 -3.24 9.69
CA ALA A 123 3.54 -2.97 10.90
C ALA A 123 4.62 -1.90 10.69
N SER A 124 5.19 -1.79 9.49
CA SER A 124 6.18 -0.75 9.15
C SER A 124 5.59 0.65 8.98
N SER A 125 4.28 0.75 8.81
CA SER A 125 3.62 2.02 8.49
C SER A 125 3.42 2.83 9.77
N PRO A 126 3.94 4.07 9.87
CA PRO A 126 3.53 4.96 10.95
C PRO A 126 2.02 5.12 10.84
N HIS A 127 1.27 5.00 11.94
CA HIS A 127 -0.19 5.19 11.94
C HIS A 127 -0.55 6.55 11.34
N VAL A 128 -0.75 6.60 10.03
CA VAL A 128 -1.34 7.72 9.33
C VAL A 128 -2.83 7.60 9.66
N GLU A 129 -3.22 8.18 10.79
CA GLU A 129 -4.63 8.53 10.98
C GLU A 129 -5.01 9.41 9.79
N GLU A 130 -5.80 8.84 8.87
CA GLU A 130 -6.46 9.61 7.83
C GLU A 130 -7.35 10.62 8.54
N ARG A 131 -6.81 11.83 8.79
CA ARG A 131 -7.63 12.96 9.24
C ARG A 131 -8.69 13.15 8.16
N PRO A 132 -9.99 12.99 8.47
CA PRO A 132 -11.03 13.30 7.51
C PRO A 132 -10.81 14.75 7.07
N LEU A 133 -10.69 14.98 5.76
CA LEU A 133 -10.73 16.34 5.23
C LEU A 133 -12.03 16.96 5.76
N PRO A 134 -11.99 18.17 6.36
CA PRO A 134 -13.21 18.80 6.85
C PRO A 134 -14.18 18.93 5.68
N SER A 135 -15.37 18.35 5.86
CA SER A 135 -16.48 18.46 4.93
C SER A 135 -16.69 19.94 4.62
N ARG A 136 -16.51 20.33 3.35
CA ARG A 136 -16.97 21.64 2.86
C ARG A 136 -18.48 21.57 2.65
N ASP A 137 -19.23 21.44 3.73
CA ASP A 137 -20.68 21.64 3.73
C ASP A 137 -21.01 22.56 4.91
N GLY A 138 -21.08 23.85 4.60
CA GLY A 138 -21.32 24.91 5.57
C GLY A 138 -21.03 26.29 5.00
N GLU A 139 -21.62 26.61 3.83
CA GLU A 139 -21.80 28.01 3.46
C GLU A 139 -22.87 28.61 4.38
N ALA A 140 -22.44 29.34 5.40
CA ALA A 140 -23.20 30.43 6.03
C ALA A 140 -22.23 31.35 6.78
N GLU A 141 -21.85 32.43 6.10
CA GLU A 141 -21.57 33.78 6.58
C GLU A 141 -21.11 34.00 8.05
N GLN A 142 -19.87 34.46 8.25
CA GLN A 142 -19.55 35.72 8.97
C GLN A 142 -18.02 35.99 9.07
N GLU A 143 -17.64 37.14 8.49
CA GLU A 143 -16.49 38.05 8.68
C GLU A 143 -15.11 37.59 9.23
N PRO A 144 -14.01 38.25 8.76
CA PRO A 144 -12.65 37.82 9.06
C PRO A 144 -12.22 38.31 10.46
N ARG A 145 -11.95 37.36 11.38
CA ARG A 145 -11.22 37.67 12.62
C ARG A 145 -9.79 37.17 12.56
N ILE A 146 -8.92 38.17 12.62
CA ILE A 146 -7.46 38.18 12.70
C ILE A 146 -6.94 37.34 13.90
N LEU A 147 -5.84 36.62 13.64
CA LEU A 147 -4.75 36.10 14.50
C LEU A 147 -5.06 35.64 15.93
N LEU A 148 -4.49 34.47 16.30
CA LEU A 148 -3.68 34.33 17.51
C LEU A 148 -2.76 33.10 17.41
N LEU A 149 -1.45 33.37 17.25
CA LEU A 149 -0.40 32.45 17.68
C LEU A 149 -0.51 32.26 19.20
N ALA A 150 -0.37 31.03 19.68
CA ALA A 150 0.09 30.77 21.04
C ALA A 150 0.89 29.45 21.11
N PRO A 151 2.19 29.49 21.45
CA PRO A 151 2.98 28.34 21.86
C PRO A 151 3.06 28.29 23.39
N ARG A 152 2.82 27.15 24.06
CA ARG A 152 3.25 26.90 25.45
C ARG A 152 3.47 25.39 25.67
N PHE A 153 4.73 24.95 25.80
CA PHE A 153 5.49 24.73 27.04
C PHE A 153 4.86 23.66 27.97
N ARG A 154 5.56 22.51 28.11
CA ARG A 154 5.34 21.49 29.14
C ARG A 154 6.12 21.86 30.42
N HIS A 155 5.51 21.56 31.56
CA HIS A 155 6.12 21.57 32.88
C HIS A 155 7.23 20.53 33.02
#